data_AF-A0A496THL5-F1
#
_entry.id   AF-A0A496THL5-F1
#
_cell.length_a   1.000
_cell.length_b   1.000
_cell.length_c   1.000
_cell.angle_alpha   90.00
_cell.angle_beta   90.00
_cell.angle_gamma   90.00
#
_symmetry.space_group_name_H-M   'P 1'
#
loop_
_entity.id
_entity.type
_entity.pdbx_description
1 polymer ?
#
loop_
_entity_poly.entity_id
_entity_poly.type
_entity_poly.pdbx_seq_one_letter_code
_entity_poly.pdbx_strand_id
1 'polypeptide(L)'
;YEVYDYVWVYNTNIGHTPKRFTTAHRSILHCRKTKNNNFYKNNVAVPYKNPTDRRILKNLANGSKGRMPYDWFYFNLVKNVSKEKTFHSCQIPQKLSEMLIKSSTIPDDIVLILFGGSGSEIEICKVLNRKYITAEIDEKYHKMIIERLNKGRIEEKYRLRLKRYEEKNIQTQLTILEEQKKFLKNREKINVDSL
;
A
#
# COMPACT_ATOMS: atom_id res chain seq x y z
N TYR A 1 -14.09 15.02 -21.96
CA TYR A 1 -12.96 14.31 -21.35
C TYR A 1 -13.21 14.31 -19.86
N GLU A 2 -13.00 13.19 -19.18
CA GLU A 2 -13.48 12.97 -17.81
C GLU A 2 -12.30 12.72 -16.88
N VAL A 3 -12.42 13.28 -15.68
CA VAL A 3 -11.50 13.06 -14.58
C VAL A 3 -12.33 12.46 -13.45
N TYR A 4 -11.93 11.29 -12.98
CA TYR A 4 -12.47 10.69 -11.78
C TYR A 4 -11.48 10.88 -10.64
N ASP A 5 -11.99 11.19 -9.45
CA ASP A 5 -11.20 11.22 -8.21
C ASP A 5 -11.47 9.94 -7.42
N TYR A 6 -10.42 9.23 -7.07
CA TYR A 6 -10.45 8.07 -6.19
C TYR A 6 -9.62 8.35 -4.95
N VAL A 7 -9.93 7.67 -3.85
CA VAL A 7 -9.27 7.89 -2.57
C VAL A 7 -8.58 6.59 -2.14
N TRP A 8 -7.26 6.61 -2.03
CA TRP A 8 -6.53 5.56 -1.33
C TRP A 8 -6.52 5.85 0.17
N VAL A 9 -7.23 5.03 0.94
CA VAL A 9 -7.30 5.08 2.41
C VAL A 9 -6.38 4.06 3.07
N TYR A 10 -5.81 4.43 4.22
CA TYR A 10 -4.90 3.59 5.00
C TYR A 10 -4.89 3.98 6.48
N ASN A 11 -4.64 3.00 7.35
CA ASN A 11 -4.45 3.30 8.78
C ASN A 11 -3.05 3.87 9.02
N THR A 12 -2.96 4.94 9.81
CA THR A 12 -1.70 5.58 10.21
C THR A 12 -1.76 5.97 11.69
N ASN A 13 -0.62 5.80 12.38
CA ASN A 13 -0.43 6.25 13.76
C ASN A 13 0.38 7.56 13.84
N ILE A 14 0.53 8.26 12.71
CA ILE A 14 1.36 9.46 12.56
C ILE A 14 0.44 10.63 12.19
N GLY A 15 0.75 11.83 12.70
CA GLY A 15 0.00 13.05 12.38
C GLY A 15 -1.27 13.23 13.20
N HIS A 16 -1.33 12.64 14.40
CA HIS A 16 -2.38 12.90 15.37
C HIS A 16 -2.22 14.29 15.99
N THR A 17 -3.33 15.01 16.12
CA THR A 17 -3.41 16.33 16.74
C THR A 17 -4.82 16.52 17.30
N PRO A 18 -5.02 17.24 18.41
CA PRO A 18 -6.36 17.54 18.91
C PRO A 18 -7.16 18.52 18.03
N LYS A 19 -6.51 19.15 17.04
CA LYS A 19 -7.11 20.25 16.26
C LYS A 19 -7.90 19.82 15.02
N ARG A 20 -7.73 18.58 14.55
CA ARG A 20 -8.37 18.06 13.32
C ARG A 20 -8.26 16.54 13.25
N PHE A 21 -9.07 15.94 12.38
CA PHE A 21 -8.90 14.51 12.05
C PHE A 21 -7.56 14.24 11.35
N THR A 22 -6.99 13.07 11.63
CA THR A 22 -5.75 12.60 11.04
C THR A 22 -5.94 12.31 9.56
N THR A 23 -5.03 12.85 8.74
CA THR A 23 -5.01 12.59 7.31
C THR A 23 -4.57 11.16 7.05
N ALA A 24 -5.52 10.32 6.64
CA ALA A 24 -5.36 8.88 6.46
C ALA A 24 -5.65 8.43 5.01
N HIS A 25 -5.47 9.34 4.06
CA HIS A 25 -5.73 9.06 2.66
C HIS A 25 -4.87 9.88 1.70
N ARG A 26 -4.86 9.46 0.44
CA ARG A 26 -4.31 10.18 -0.73
C ARG A 26 -5.30 10.13 -1.88
N SER A 27 -5.42 11.21 -2.64
CA SER A 27 -6.21 11.24 -3.87
C SER A 27 -5.46 10.60 -5.03
N ILE A 28 -6.21 9.98 -5.94
CA ILE A 28 -5.74 9.39 -7.19
C ILE A 28 -6.65 9.89 -8.30
N LEU A 29 -6.08 10.66 -9.22
CA LEU A 29 -6.82 11.18 -10.36
C LEU A 29 -6.71 10.20 -11.54
N HIS A 30 -7.86 9.71 -12.01
CA HIS A 30 -7.96 8.92 -13.24
C HIS A 30 -8.45 9.82 -14.37
N CYS A 31 -7.51 10.27 -15.19
CA CYS A 31 -7.75 11.15 -16.33
C CYS A 31 -7.84 10.33 -17.63
N ARG A 32 -8.92 10.52 -18.41
CA ARG A 32 -9.11 9.83 -19.69
C ARG A 32 -8.85 10.78 -20.86
N LYS A 33 -8.00 10.34 -21.80
CA LYS A 33 -7.70 11.10 -23.03
C LYS A 33 -8.93 11.24 -23.92
N THR A 34 -9.76 10.19 -24.00
CA THR A 34 -10.98 10.14 -24.81
C THR A 34 -12.13 9.46 -24.05
N LYS A 35 -13.36 9.60 -24.55
CA LYS A 35 -14.54 8.90 -24.01
C LYS A 35 -14.46 7.36 -24.16
N ASN A 36 -13.68 6.88 -25.13
CA ASN A 36 -13.56 5.46 -25.49
C ASN A 36 -12.26 4.83 -24.96
N ASN A 37 -11.62 5.41 -23.95
CA ASN A 37 -10.48 4.79 -23.29
C ASN A 37 -10.87 3.43 -22.70
N ASN A 38 -10.04 2.42 -22.91
CA ASN A 38 -10.23 1.08 -22.37
C ASN A 38 -10.26 1.09 -20.84
N PHE A 39 -11.11 0.25 -20.26
CA PHE A 39 -11.16 -0.01 -18.82
C PHE A 39 -11.65 -1.43 -18.56
N TYR A 40 -10.85 -2.22 -17.86
CA TYR A 40 -11.01 -3.67 -17.73
C TYR A 40 -11.54 -4.05 -16.34
N LYS A 41 -12.83 -3.77 -16.08
CA LYS A 41 -13.52 -4.11 -14.82
C LYS A 41 -13.24 -5.54 -14.37
N ASN A 42 -13.31 -6.50 -15.30
CA ASN A 42 -13.18 -7.93 -14.99
C ASN A 42 -11.80 -8.32 -14.44
N ASN A 43 -10.76 -7.51 -14.69
CA ASN A 43 -9.41 -7.76 -14.18
C ASN A 43 -9.25 -7.40 -12.70
N VAL A 44 -10.18 -6.59 -12.16
CA VAL A 44 -10.12 -6.05 -10.80
C VAL A 44 -11.41 -6.25 -10.02
N ALA A 45 -12.34 -7.05 -10.56
CA ALA A 45 -13.62 -7.30 -9.91
C ALA A 45 -13.41 -7.96 -8.54
N VAL A 46 -14.23 -7.55 -7.58
CA VAL A 46 -14.23 -8.09 -6.22
C VAL A 46 -15.59 -8.74 -5.92
N PRO A 47 -15.66 -9.66 -4.94
CA PRO A 47 -16.92 -10.28 -4.57
C PRO A 47 -18.00 -9.25 -4.22
N TYR A 48 -19.24 -9.56 -4.60
CA TYR A 48 -20.41 -8.81 -4.16
C TYR A 48 -20.54 -8.90 -2.63
N LYS A 49 -21.05 -7.82 -2.02
CA LYS A 49 -21.26 -7.78 -0.56
C LYS A 49 -22.48 -8.59 -0.10
N ASN A 50 -23.52 -8.65 -0.94
CA ASN A 50 -24.78 -9.33 -0.64
C ASN A 50 -25.02 -10.45 -1.67
N PRO A 51 -24.24 -11.55 -1.63
CA PRO A 51 -24.30 -12.60 -2.66
C PRO A 51 -25.67 -13.30 -2.76
N THR A 52 -26.51 -13.20 -1.72
CA THR A 52 -27.85 -13.79 -1.67
C THR A 52 -28.95 -12.93 -2.30
N ASP A 53 -28.66 -11.69 -2.67
CA ASP A 53 -29.64 -10.81 -3.33
C ASP A 53 -30.02 -11.37 -4.72
N ARG A 54 -31.32 -11.40 -5.03
CA ARG A 54 -31.84 -11.98 -6.28
C ARG A 54 -31.21 -11.36 -7.53
N ARG A 55 -30.91 -10.05 -7.54
CA ARG A 55 -30.27 -9.36 -8.67
C ARG A 55 -28.81 -9.78 -8.80
N ILE A 56 -28.11 -9.97 -7.67
CA ILE A 56 -26.73 -10.44 -7.66
C ILE A 56 -26.64 -11.89 -8.13
N LEU A 57 -27.53 -12.77 -7.66
CA LEU A 57 -27.62 -14.15 -8.13
C LEU A 57 -27.84 -14.21 -9.66
N LYS A 58 -28.73 -13.37 -10.20
CA LYS A 58 -28.93 -13.25 -11.65
C LYS A 58 -27.66 -12.77 -12.37
N ASN A 59 -26.96 -11.77 -11.83
CA ASN A 59 -25.70 -11.28 -12.41
C ASN A 59 -24.62 -12.36 -12.42
N LEU A 60 -24.49 -13.13 -11.33
CA LEU A 60 -23.54 -14.23 -11.22
C LEU A 60 -23.87 -15.35 -12.22
N ALA A 61 -25.15 -15.73 -12.33
CA ALA A 61 -25.62 -16.69 -13.33
C ALA A 61 -25.32 -16.24 -14.78
N ASN A 62 -25.34 -14.92 -15.03
CA ASN A 62 -24.98 -14.32 -16.31
C ASN A 62 -23.46 -14.12 -16.48
N GLY A 63 -22.62 -14.72 -15.64
CA GLY A 63 -21.15 -14.70 -15.79
C GLY A 63 -20.44 -13.48 -15.20
N SER A 64 -21.11 -12.67 -14.37
CA SER A 64 -20.44 -11.58 -13.66
C SER A 64 -19.32 -12.12 -12.77
N LYS A 65 -18.10 -11.59 -12.93
CA LYS A 65 -16.95 -11.91 -12.07
C LYS A 65 -16.98 -11.18 -10.72
N GLY A 66 -17.98 -10.34 -10.49
CA GLY A 66 -18.12 -9.56 -9.27
C GLY A 66 -18.48 -8.09 -9.51
N ARG A 67 -18.42 -7.31 -8.44
CA ARG A 67 -18.60 -5.86 -8.49
C ARG A 67 -17.28 -5.16 -8.79
N MET A 68 -17.38 -3.91 -9.24
CA MET A 68 -16.23 -3.02 -9.26
C MET A 68 -15.75 -2.74 -7.82
N PRO A 69 -14.44 -2.62 -7.57
CA PRO A 69 -13.94 -1.92 -6.38
C PRO A 69 -14.64 -0.56 -6.24
N TYR A 70 -14.85 -0.11 -5.01
CA TYR A 70 -15.36 1.25 -4.82
C TYR A 70 -14.28 2.27 -5.16
N ASP A 71 -14.66 3.53 -5.32
CA ASP A 71 -13.76 4.67 -5.51
C ASP A 71 -12.91 5.01 -4.27
N TRP A 72 -13.09 4.29 -3.16
CA TRP A 72 -12.20 4.29 -2.01
C TRP A 72 -11.47 2.95 -1.89
N PHE A 73 -10.14 3.00 -2.00
CA PHE A 73 -9.26 1.84 -2.01
C PHE A 73 -8.58 1.68 -0.67
N TYR A 74 -8.72 0.52 -0.03
CA TYR A 74 -8.01 0.22 1.22
C TYR A 74 -6.74 -0.58 0.95
N PHE A 75 -5.57 0.03 1.16
CA PHE A 75 -4.27 -0.65 1.12
C PHE A 75 -3.38 -0.11 2.24
N ASN A 76 -2.77 -1.00 3.03
CA ASN A 76 -1.84 -0.56 4.08
C ASN A 76 -0.59 0.09 3.48
N LEU A 77 -0.04 1.09 4.16
CA LEU A 77 1.25 1.67 3.83
C LEU A 77 2.36 0.60 3.84
N VAL A 78 3.39 0.80 3.01
CA VAL A 78 4.58 -0.05 3.01
C VAL A 78 5.42 0.27 4.26
N LYS A 79 5.36 -0.63 5.25
CA LYS A 79 6.07 -0.50 6.53
C LYS A 79 7.49 -1.09 6.43
N ASN A 80 8.33 -0.81 7.42
CA ASN A 80 9.70 -1.33 7.45
C ASN A 80 9.79 -2.87 7.41
N VAL A 81 8.76 -3.55 7.94
CA VAL A 81 8.65 -5.02 7.94
C VAL A 81 8.07 -5.58 6.63
N SER A 82 7.57 -4.74 5.72
CA SER A 82 6.97 -5.20 4.48
C SER A 82 8.04 -5.85 3.58
N LYS A 83 7.73 -7.02 3.01
CA LYS A 83 8.65 -7.73 2.10
C LYS A 83 9.11 -6.86 0.92
N GLU A 84 8.22 -6.03 0.40
CA GLU A 84 8.47 -5.10 -0.70
C GLU A 84 9.22 -3.82 -0.29
N LYS A 85 9.45 -3.57 1.01
CA LYS A 85 10.05 -2.31 1.47
C LYS A 85 11.50 -2.18 1.02
N THR A 86 11.79 -1.03 0.43
CA THR A 86 13.14 -0.56 0.14
C THR A 86 13.49 0.64 1.03
N PHE A 87 14.71 1.17 0.89
CA PHE A 87 15.12 2.43 1.51
C PHE A 87 14.37 3.66 0.98
N HIS A 88 13.57 3.52 -0.09
CA HIS A 88 12.73 4.60 -0.59
C HIS A 88 11.65 4.99 0.44
N SER A 89 11.62 6.28 0.81
CA SER A 89 10.77 6.80 1.89
C SER A 89 9.28 6.73 1.54
N CYS A 90 8.91 7.19 0.35
CA CYS A 90 7.53 7.35 -0.11
C CYS A 90 7.06 6.21 -1.04
N GLN A 91 7.33 4.96 -0.67
CA GLN A 91 6.97 3.81 -1.52
C GLN A 91 5.45 3.55 -1.50
N ILE A 92 4.86 3.41 -2.69
CA ILE A 92 3.46 3.01 -2.90
C ILE A 92 3.35 1.48 -2.80
N PRO A 93 2.32 0.92 -2.16
CA PRO A 93 2.11 -0.53 -2.09
C PRO A 93 1.90 -1.13 -3.49
N GLN A 94 2.63 -2.20 -3.80
CA GLN A 94 2.55 -2.88 -5.08
C GLN A 94 1.13 -3.32 -5.45
N LYS A 95 0.35 -3.80 -4.47
CA LYS A 95 -1.03 -4.25 -4.71
C LYS A 95 -1.96 -3.13 -5.18
N LEU A 96 -1.72 -1.89 -4.75
CA LEU A 96 -2.47 -0.73 -5.23
C LEU A 96 -2.11 -0.47 -6.71
N SER A 97 -0.82 -0.38 -7.01
CA SER A 97 -0.32 -0.16 -8.38
C SER A 97 -0.75 -1.28 -9.33
N GLU A 98 -0.72 -2.54 -8.87
CA GLU A 98 -1.18 -3.72 -9.61
C GLU A 98 -2.66 -3.61 -10.00
N MET A 99 -3.52 -3.21 -9.07
CA MET A 99 -4.95 -3.01 -9.35
C MET A 99 -5.16 -1.90 -10.38
N LEU A 100 -4.45 -0.77 -10.25
CA LEU A 100 -4.58 0.37 -11.18
C LEU A 100 -4.08 0.02 -12.60
N ILE A 101 -2.98 -0.74 -12.70
CA ILE A 101 -2.45 -1.20 -14.00
C ILE A 101 -3.41 -2.21 -14.62
N LYS A 102 -3.92 -3.19 -13.85
CA LYS A 102 -4.87 -4.20 -14.34
C LYS A 102 -6.19 -3.61 -14.83
N SER A 103 -6.65 -2.52 -14.22
CA SER A 103 -7.92 -1.89 -14.59
C SER A 103 -7.82 -1.08 -15.88
N SER A 104 -6.62 -0.69 -16.31
CA SER A 104 -6.42 0.21 -17.46
C SER A 104 -5.57 -0.38 -18.59
N THR A 105 -4.98 -1.56 -18.41
CA THR A 105 -4.11 -2.22 -19.39
C THR A 105 -4.35 -3.73 -19.52
N ILE A 106 -3.92 -4.30 -20.65
CA ILE A 106 -3.78 -5.74 -20.92
C ILE A 106 -2.30 -6.10 -21.16
N PRO A 107 -1.92 -7.39 -21.23
CA PRO A 107 -0.56 -7.77 -21.64
C PRO A 107 -0.15 -7.07 -22.94
N ASP A 108 1.16 -6.81 -23.06
CA ASP A 108 1.81 -6.07 -24.16
C ASP A 108 1.51 -4.57 -24.29
N ASP A 109 0.52 -4.03 -23.57
CA ASP A 109 0.34 -2.58 -23.44
C ASP A 109 1.58 -1.93 -22.80
N ILE A 110 1.82 -0.66 -23.14
CA ILE A 110 2.94 0.14 -22.62
C ILE A 110 2.45 1.04 -21.47
N VAL A 111 3.11 0.93 -20.31
CA VAL A 111 2.89 1.79 -19.15
C VAL A 111 4.01 2.82 -19.02
N LEU A 112 3.67 4.10 -18.96
CA LEU A 112 4.62 5.18 -18.69
C LEU A 112 4.69 5.46 -17.18
N ILE A 113 5.89 5.33 -16.60
CA ILE A 113 6.17 5.57 -15.18
C ILE A 113 7.24 6.66 -15.07
N LEU A 114 6.81 7.91 -15.04
CA LEU A 114 7.73 9.07 -15.08
C LEU A 114 8.61 9.22 -13.83
N PHE A 115 8.20 8.66 -12.70
CA PHE A 115 8.91 8.70 -11.43
C PHE A 115 9.12 7.27 -10.93
N GLY A 116 10.23 6.66 -11.30
CA GLY A 116 10.51 5.25 -11.03
C GLY A 116 10.59 4.91 -9.55
N GLY A 117 11.09 5.81 -8.71
CA GLY A 117 11.14 5.72 -7.26
C GLY A 117 11.69 4.39 -6.76
N SER A 118 10.86 3.61 -6.07
CA SER A 118 11.26 2.29 -5.57
C SER A 118 11.37 1.19 -6.64
N GLY A 119 10.89 1.45 -7.86
CA GLY A 119 10.74 0.46 -8.93
C GLY A 119 9.57 -0.50 -8.76
N SER A 120 8.66 -0.24 -7.82
CA SER A 120 7.58 -1.15 -7.46
C SER A 120 6.58 -1.32 -8.59
N GLU A 121 6.19 -0.22 -9.23
CA GLU A 121 5.32 -0.16 -10.40
C GLU A 121 5.96 -0.86 -11.61
N ILE A 122 7.28 -0.70 -11.77
CA ILE A 122 8.03 -1.27 -12.89
C ILE A 122 8.08 -2.81 -12.77
N GLU A 123 8.38 -3.32 -11.57
CA GLU A 123 8.34 -4.76 -11.31
C GLU A 123 6.94 -5.33 -11.55
N ILE A 124 5.89 -4.61 -11.15
CA ILE A 124 4.50 -5.02 -11.44
C ILE A 124 4.22 -5.06 -12.94
N CYS A 125 4.68 -4.09 -13.72
CA CYS A 125 4.55 -4.16 -15.18
C CYS A 125 5.23 -5.43 -15.73
N LYS A 126 6.45 -5.74 -15.28
CA LYS A 126 7.18 -6.96 -15.67
C LYS A 126 6.41 -8.24 -15.29
N VAL A 127 5.92 -8.36 -14.06
CA VAL A 127 5.15 -9.52 -13.58
C VAL A 127 3.84 -9.68 -14.35
N LEU A 128 3.20 -8.59 -14.75
CA LEU A 128 1.96 -8.59 -15.50
C LEU A 128 2.16 -8.70 -17.02
N ASN A 129 3.38 -8.88 -17.52
CA ASN A 129 3.68 -8.86 -18.96
C ASN A 129 3.22 -7.57 -19.66
N ARG A 130 3.37 -6.42 -19.01
CA ARG A 130 3.22 -5.09 -19.62
C ARG A 130 4.61 -4.57 -19.98
N LYS A 131 4.70 -3.92 -21.14
CA LYS A 131 5.87 -3.12 -21.50
C LYS A 131 5.85 -1.84 -20.66
N TYR A 132 7.01 -1.24 -20.45
CA TYR A 132 7.09 0.01 -19.69
C TYR A 132 8.16 0.95 -20.22
N ILE A 133 7.94 2.24 -20.00
CA ILE A 133 8.92 3.30 -20.17
C ILE A 133 9.00 4.01 -18.82
N THR A 134 10.21 4.23 -18.30
CA THR A 134 10.38 4.83 -16.98
C THR A 134 11.59 5.75 -16.92
N ALA A 135 11.53 6.72 -16.00
CA ALA A 135 12.61 7.62 -15.68
C ALA A 135 12.77 7.71 -14.16
N GLU A 136 14.02 7.79 -13.69
CA GLU A 136 14.36 8.06 -12.30
C GLU A 136 15.64 8.89 -12.28
N ILE A 137 15.62 10.01 -11.54
CA ILE A 137 16.71 10.98 -11.51
C ILE A 137 17.71 10.67 -10.40
N ASP A 138 17.26 10.08 -9.30
CA ASP A 138 18.14 9.70 -8.20
C ASP A 138 18.94 8.44 -8.57
N GLU A 139 20.26 8.59 -8.65
CA GLU A 139 21.16 7.52 -9.07
C GLU A 139 21.07 6.28 -8.16
N LYS A 140 20.78 6.45 -6.86
CA LYS A 140 20.65 5.32 -5.92
C LYS A 140 19.37 4.55 -6.20
N TYR A 141 18.27 5.25 -6.46
CA TYR A 141 17.02 4.61 -6.84
C TYR A 141 17.12 3.94 -8.20
N HIS A 142 17.74 4.60 -9.19
CA HIS A 142 18.02 4.02 -10.49
C HIS A 142 18.82 2.71 -10.38
N LYS A 143 19.95 2.70 -9.67
CA LYS A 143 20.76 1.49 -9.45
C LYS A 143 19.94 0.36 -8.81
N MET A 144 19.15 0.69 -7.79
CA MET A 144 18.27 -0.26 -7.14
C MET A 144 17.21 -0.83 -8.09
N ILE A 145 16.58 -0.01 -8.92
CA ILE A 145 15.59 -0.43 -9.92
C ILE A 145 16.22 -1.45 -10.87
N ILE A 146 17.38 -1.13 -11.44
CA ILE A 146 18.08 -2.02 -12.39
C ILE A 146 18.41 -3.37 -11.73
N GLU A 147 19.00 -3.36 -10.53
CA GLU A 147 19.35 -4.58 -9.81
C GLU A 147 18.11 -5.41 -9.43
N ARG A 148 17.04 -4.75 -8.97
CA ARG A 148 15.75 -5.38 -8.67
C ARG A 148 15.19 -6.10 -9.90
N LEU A 149 15.18 -5.43 -11.05
CA LEU A 149 14.65 -5.99 -12.29
C LEU A 149 15.48 -7.16 -12.82
N ASN A 150 16.82 -7.08 -12.70
CA ASN A 150 17.72 -8.13 -13.13
C ASN A 150 17.62 -9.37 -12.24
N LYS A 151 17.54 -9.20 -10.92
CA LYS A 151 17.48 -10.32 -9.95
C LYS A 151 16.07 -10.84 -9.69
N GLY A 152 15.03 -10.08 -10.07
CA GLY A 152 13.63 -10.40 -9.76
C GLY A 152 13.31 -10.31 -8.25
N ARG A 153 14.14 -9.61 -7.48
CA ARG A 153 13.97 -9.41 -6.03
C ARG A 153 14.73 -8.18 -5.55
N ILE A 154 14.30 -7.62 -4.44
CA ILE A 154 15.01 -6.54 -3.74
C ILE A 154 16.24 -7.12 -3.02
N GLU A 155 17.41 -6.55 -3.27
CA GLU A 155 18.64 -6.92 -2.57
C GLU A 155 18.68 -6.40 -1.13
N GLU A 156 19.38 -7.13 -0.25
CA GLU A 156 19.45 -6.81 1.18
C GLU A 156 20.03 -5.42 1.45
N LYS A 157 21.00 -4.98 0.63
CA LYS A 157 21.60 -3.63 0.74
C LYS A 157 20.60 -2.50 0.50
N TYR A 158 19.47 -2.77 -0.14
CA TYR A 158 18.41 -1.82 -0.39
C TYR A 158 17.25 -1.93 0.59
N ARG A 159 17.29 -2.87 1.53
CA ARG A 159 16.35 -2.92 2.65
C ARG A 159 16.81 -1.96 3.73
N LEU A 160 15.83 -1.36 4.42
CA LEU A 160 16.14 -0.60 5.63
C LEU A 160 16.67 -1.56 6.69
N ARG A 161 17.92 -1.37 7.14
CA ARG A 161 18.50 -2.16 8.22
C ARG A 161 17.74 -1.89 9.52
N LEU A 162 17.04 -2.91 10.00
CA LEU A 162 16.24 -2.86 11.23
C LEU A 162 17.06 -2.98 12.52
N LYS A 163 18.29 -3.54 12.49
CA LYS A 163 19.06 -3.90 13.71
C LYS A 163 19.11 -2.81 14.78
N ARG A 164 19.52 -1.58 14.42
CA ARG A 164 19.60 -0.46 15.38
C ARG A 164 18.24 0.04 15.86
N TYR A 165 17.19 -0.13 15.06
CA TYR A 165 15.83 0.28 15.40
C TYR A 165 15.13 -0.73 16.30
N GLU A 166 15.37 -2.03 16.06
CA GLU A 166 14.89 -3.14 16.90
C GLU A 166 15.52 -3.10 18.29
N GLU A 167 16.84 -2.95 18.40
CA GLU A 167 17.54 -2.79 19.68
C GLU A 167 16.96 -1.63 20.50
N LYS A 168 16.75 -0.47 19.88
CA LYS A 168 16.21 0.71 20.54
C LYS A 168 14.74 0.54 20.97
N ASN A 169 13.92 -0.10 20.14
CA ASN A 169 12.51 -0.37 20.46
C ASN A 169 12.36 -1.39 21.58
N ILE A 170 13.15 -2.46 21.57
CA ILE A 170 13.17 -3.47 22.63
C ILE A 170 13.54 -2.81 23.95
N GLN A 171 14.61 -2.01 23.96
CA GLN A 171 15.01 -1.27 25.15
C GLN A 171 13.89 -0.37 25.66
N THR A 172 13.20 0.35 24.77
CA THR A 172 12.10 1.23 25.15
C THR A 172 10.89 0.47 25.68
N GLN A 173 10.53 -0.67 25.06
CA GLN A 173 9.44 -1.53 25.55
C GLN A 173 9.75 -2.12 26.93
N LEU A 174 10.99 -2.55 27.17
CA LEU A 174 11.44 -3.03 28.47
C LEU A 174 11.30 -1.95 29.54
N THR A 175 11.75 -0.72 29.24
CA THR A 175 11.62 0.42 30.16
C THR A 175 10.15 0.73 30.48
N ILE A 176 9.26 0.76 29.47
CA ILE A 176 7.82 0.98 29.70
C ILE A 176 7.23 -0.13 30.57
N LEU A 177 7.62 -1.39 30.35
CA LEU A 177 7.14 -2.52 31.14
C LEU A 177 7.60 -2.43 32.61
N GLU A 178 8.85 -1.99 32.83
CA GLU A 178 9.39 -1.74 34.17
C GLU A 178 8.65 -0.61 34.90
N GLU A 179 8.36 0.49 34.20
CA GLU A 179 7.58 1.61 34.74
C GLU A 179 6.15 1.18 35.10
N GLN A 180 5.48 0.41 34.23
CA GLN A 180 4.16 -0.15 34.50
C GLN A 180 4.17 -1.08 35.72
N LYS A 181 5.16 -1.96 35.84
CA LYS A 181 5.32 -2.83 37.02
C LYS A 181 5.54 -2.02 38.31
N LYS A 182 6.36 -0.97 38.25
CA LYS A 182 6.60 -0.07 39.39
C LYS A 182 5.33 0.68 39.81
N PHE A 183 4.55 1.17 38.83
CA PHE A 183 3.27 1.81 39.08
C PHE A 183 2.27 0.86 39.75
N LEU A 184 2.13 -0.37 39.25
CA LEU A 184 1.25 -1.39 39.82
C LEU A 184 1.64 -1.74 41.27
N LYS A 185 2.94 -1.95 41.53
CA LYS A 185 3.46 -2.25 42.88
C LYS A 185 3.23 -1.11 43.87
N ASN A 186 3.36 0.15 43.44
CA ASN A 186 3.06 1.30 44.29
C ASN A 186 1.56 1.41 44.59
N ARG A 187 0.70 1.05 43.64
CA ARG A 187 -0.76 1.05 43.81
C ARG A 187 -1.23 -0.03 44.79
N GLU A 188 -0.61 -1.20 44.78
CA GLU A 188 -0.85 -2.26 45.77
C GLU A 188 -0.41 -1.84 47.17
N LYS A 189 0.76 -1.19 47.31
CA LYS A 189 1.23 -0.67 48.61
C LYS A 189 0.28 0.36 49.23
N ILE A 190 -0.19 1.31 48.42
CA ILE A 190 -1.15 2.34 48.88
C ILE A 190 -2.45 1.71 49.41
N ASN A 191 -2.91 0.61 48.81
CA ASN A 191 -4.13 -0.08 49.25
C ASN A 191 -3.93 -0.94 50.51
N VAL A 192 -2.69 -1.36 50.83
CA VAL A 192 -2.37 -2.14 52.04
C VAL A 192 -2.14 -1.22 53.25
N ASP A 193 -1.58 -0.03 53.04
CA ASP A 193 -1.36 0.97 54.11
C ASP A 193 -2.64 1.77 54.49
N SER A 194 -3.76 1.53 53.79
CA SER A 194 -5.07 2.17 54.01
C SER A 194 -6.11 1.28 54.72
N LEU A 195 -5.67 0.15 55.30
CA LEU A 195 -6.45 -0.79 56.13
C LEU A 195 -5.86 -0.83 57.55
#